data_AF-A0A510IVU7-F1
#
_entry.id   AF-A0A510IVU7-F1
#
_cell.length_a   1.000
_cell.length_b   1.000
_cell.length_c   1.000
_cell.angle_alpha   90.00
_cell.angle_beta   90.00
_cell.angle_gamma   90.00
#
_symmetry.space_group_name_H-M   'P 1'
#
loop_
_entity.id
_entity.type
_entity.pdbx_description
1 polymer ?
#
loop_
_entity_poly.entity_id
_entity_poly.type
_entity_poly.pdbx_seq_one_letter_code
_entity_poly.pdbx_strand_id
1 'polypeptide(L)'
;MKTISVLSVAILAVMAGISAQAKTIFQVPDFSQCSQVASPSNTNDREVYRIFSDFFYEIEDKREYAVTAVREWAERYAPGCMDTTTQVTLDEIQCDSFVGGAPICRIEGDEGDYVISKDYVDSTNIILSKHDQQTWPEIHASRDADILWIAKPELCYSELLESGGDSQAYYLDAYSYRFFGDYRYILARTTRDLVQNLATQPGQCSYDTDGIEAFKMECSETSKGTRVCASGDTNGGFFVFVSDDNHGMHVIFNRWD
;
A
#
# COMPACT_ATOMS: atom_id res chain seq x y z
N MET A 1 70.68 36.47 -14.16
CA MET A 1 70.19 36.03 -12.84
C MET A 1 68.65 36.05 -12.87
N LYS A 2 68.06 34.90 -12.50
CA LYS A 2 66.68 34.66 -12.02
C LYS A 2 65.48 34.88 -12.96
N THR A 3 65.11 33.77 -13.59
CA THR A 3 63.77 33.14 -13.61
C THR A 3 62.72 33.71 -12.64
N ILE A 4 61.47 33.80 -13.10
CA ILE A 4 60.31 33.03 -12.61
C ILE A 4 59.26 32.96 -13.73
N SER A 5 58.65 31.79 -13.81
CA SER A 5 57.72 31.28 -14.82
C SER A 5 56.30 31.19 -14.23
N VAL A 6 55.34 30.90 -15.11
CA VAL A 6 54.02 30.27 -14.88
C VAL A 6 52.94 31.16 -14.24
N LEU A 7 51.89 31.52 -15.01
CA LEU A 7 50.66 30.72 -15.03
C LEU A 7 49.71 31.17 -16.15
N SER A 8 49.52 30.27 -17.12
CA SER A 8 48.38 30.25 -18.02
C SER A 8 47.16 29.75 -17.24
N VAL A 9 46.03 30.46 -17.33
CA VAL A 9 44.72 29.84 -17.10
C VAL A 9 43.92 30.02 -18.38
N ALA A 10 43.93 28.96 -19.19
CA ALA A 10 42.93 28.73 -20.21
C ALA A 10 41.59 28.55 -19.50
N ILE A 11 40.64 29.45 -19.74
CA ILE A 11 39.24 29.27 -19.36
C ILE A 11 38.67 28.26 -20.37
N LEU A 12 38.88 26.98 -20.06
CA LEU A 12 38.21 25.85 -20.70
C LEU A 12 36.87 25.64 -20.00
N ALA A 13 35.80 25.88 -20.77
CA ALA A 13 34.50 25.20 -20.69
C ALA A 13 33.98 24.82 -19.28
N VAL A 14 33.32 25.76 -18.61
CA VAL A 14 32.28 25.44 -17.61
C VAL A 14 30.93 25.40 -18.33
N MET A 15 30.75 24.42 -19.22
CA MET A 15 29.45 24.07 -19.82
C MET A 15 29.38 22.56 -20.10
N ALA A 16 29.84 21.74 -19.15
CA ALA A 16 29.56 20.31 -19.15
C ALA A 16 29.39 19.88 -17.71
N GLY A 17 28.15 19.53 -17.32
CA GLY A 17 27.87 19.07 -15.98
C GLY A 17 26.45 19.31 -15.46
N ILE A 18 25.44 19.48 -16.32
CA ILE A 18 24.13 18.96 -15.93
C ILE A 18 24.30 17.45 -16.07
N SER A 19 24.63 16.77 -14.96
CA SER A 19 24.51 15.33 -14.89
C SER A 19 23.05 15.00 -15.18
N ALA A 20 22.76 14.61 -16.42
CA ALA A 20 21.62 13.76 -16.69
C ALA A 20 21.90 12.48 -15.90
N GLN A 21 21.46 12.46 -14.65
CA GLN A 21 21.49 11.28 -13.82
C GLN A 21 20.68 10.25 -14.60
N ALA A 22 21.35 9.23 -15.13
CA ALA A 22 20.69 8.20 -15.91
C ALA A 22 19.54 7.67 -15.05
N LYS A 23 18.31 7.76 -15.54
CA LYS A 23 17.15 7.18 -14.84
C LYS A 23 17.44 5.71 -14.68
N THR A 24 17.63 5.25 -13.44
CA THR A 24 17.81 3.83 -13.16
C THR A 24 16.52 3.13 -13.57
N ILE A 25 16.66 2.16 -14.48
CA ILE A 25 15.54 1.34 -14.98
C ILE A 25 15.54 0.04 -14.20
N PHE A 26 14.36 -0.34 -13.71
CA PHE A 26 14.11 -1.57 -12.98
C PHE A 26 13.19 -2.48 -13.80
N GLN A 27 13.27 -3.78 -13.55
CA GLN A 27 12.37 -4.78 -14.13
C GLN A 27 11.35 -5.19 -13.07
N VAL A 28 10.07 -5.01 -13.37
CA VAL A 28 8.96 -5.48 -12.55
C VAL A 28 8.19 -6.52 -13.36
N PRO A 29 7.82 -7.68 -12.78
CA PRO A 29 7.11 -8.70 -13.52
C PRO A 29 5.71 -8.25 -13.93
N ASP A 30 5.23 -8.76 -15.07
CA ASP A 30 3.95 -8.34 -15.65
C ASP A 30 2.76 -8.86 -14.83
N PHE A 31 1.82 -7.97 -14.52
CA PHE A 31 0.67 -8.27 -13.66
C PHE A 31 -0.22 -9.37 -14.25
N SER A 32 -0.56 -9.26 -15.53
CA SER A 32 -1.43 -10.23 -16.22
C SER A 32 -0.90 -11.66 -16.16
N GLN A 33 0.42 -11.84 -16.25
CA GLN A 33 1.07 -13.15 -16.17
C GLN A 33 1.14 -13.64 -14.73
N CYS A 34 1.59 -12.78 -13.81
CA CYS A 34 1.74 -13.18 -12.41
C CYS A 34 0.41 -13.54 -11.76
N SER A 35 -0.65 -12.78 -12.01
CA SER A 35 -1.97 -13.04 -11.43
C SER A 35 -2.57 -14.39 -11.85
N GLN A 36 -2.17 -14.94 -13.00
CA GLN A 36 -2.64 -16.25 -13.48
C GLN A 36 -1.90 -17.43 -12.83
N VAL A 37 -0.62 -17.24 -12.50
CA VAL A 37 0.24 -18.32 -12.00
C VAL A 37 0.55 -18.17 -10.50
N ALA A 38 0.08 -17.10 -9.88
CA ALA A 38 0.23 -16.89 -8.45
C ALA A 38 -0.40 -18.07 -7.68
N SER A 39 0.41 -18.66 -6.81
CA SER A 39 -0.04 -19.62 -5.83
C SER A 39 -1.03 -18.98 -4.86
N PRO A 40 -1.84 -19.80 -4.14
CA PRO A 40 -2.74 -19.28 -3.13
C PRO A 40 -2.03 -18.38 -2.13
N SER A 41 -2.68 -17.27 -1.79
CA SER A 41 -2.26 -16.36 -0.73
C SER A 41 -1.97 -17.10 0.59
N ASN A 42 -0.99 -16.57 1.34
CA ASN A 42 -0.67 -17.01 2.69
C ASN A 42 -1.38 -16.20 3.79
N THR A 43 -2.31 -15.33 3.39
CA THR A 43 -3.25 -14.65 4.28
C THR A 43 -4.64 -15.26 4.09
N ASN A 44 -5.62 -14.82 4.88
CA ASN A 44 -7.00 -15.27 4.73
C ASN A 44 -7.67 -14.73 3.45
N ASP A 45 -7.03 -13.78 2.75
CA ASP A 45 -7.57 -13.16 1.54
C ASP A 45 -6.83 -13.60 0.29
N ARG A 46 -7.60 -13.93 -0.74
CA ARG A 46 -7.12 -14.63 -1.93
C ARG A 46 -6.14 -13.83 -2.81
N GLU A 47 -5.95 -12.54 -2.56
CA GLU A 47 -5.12 -11.64 -3.38
C GLU A 47 -4.13 -10.78 -2.56
N VAL A 48 -4.01 -11.02 -1.25
CA VAL A 48 -3.08 -10.30 -0.37
C VAL A 48 -1.99 -11.24 0.13
N TYR A 49 -0.73 -10.96 -0.20
CA TYR A 49 0.40 -11.81 0.14
C TYR A 49 1.29 -11.12 1.17
N ARG A 50 1.63 -11.82 2.25
CA ARG A 50 2.57 -11.31 3.25
C ARG A 50 3.95 -11.93 3.06
N ILE A 51 4.94 -11.11 2.72
CA ILE A 51 6.35 -11.50 2.67
C ILE A 51 7.12 -10.97 3.88
N PHE A 52 8.24 -11.61 4.14
CA PHE A 52 9.28 -11.07 5.00
C PHE A 52 10.16 -10.10 4.21
N SER A 53 10.61 -9.03 4.84
CA SER A 53 11.23 -7.88 4.17
C SER A 53 12.45 -7.34 4.92
N ASP A 54 13.41 -8.22 5.21
CA ASP A 54 14.70 -7.85 5.82
C ASP A 54 15.46 -6.77 5.04
N PHE A 55 15.29 -6.75 3.72
CA PHE A 55 15.88 -5.76 2.82
C PHE A 55 15.33 -4.35 3.04
N PHE A 56 14.28 -4.16 3.84
CA PHE A 56 13.75 -2.84 4.15
C PHE A 56 14.78 -1.94 4.82
N TYR A 57 15.58 -2.46 5.75
CA TYR A 57 16.64 -1.67 6.41
C TYR A 57 17.84 -1.39 5.50
N GLU A 58 17.93 -2.09 4.37
CA GLU A 58 19.01 -1.96 3.40
C GLU A 58 18.67 -0.96 2.27
N ILE A 59 17.38 -0.74 2.01
CA ILE A 59 16.89 0.09 0.91
C ILE A 59 16.25 1.37 1.46
N GLU A 60 16.96 2.50 1.33
CA GLU A 60 16.48 3.81 1.81
C GLU A 60 15.34 4.38 0.95
N ASP A 61 15.33 4.12 -0.36
CA ASP A 61 14.28 4.63 -1.27
C ASP A 61 13.07 3.70 -1.27
N LYS A 62 11.95 4.19 -0.72
CA LYS A 62 10.66 3.47 -0.67
C LYS A 62 10.20 2.92 -2.03
N ARG A 63 10.59 3.55 -3.13
CA ARG A 63 10.23 3.14 -4.49
C ARG A 63 11.06 1.95 -4.95
N GLU A 64 12.37 1.98 -4.67
CA GLU A 64 13.25 0.84 -4.93
C GLU A 64 12.85 -0.37 -4.07
N TYR A 65 12.50 -0.11 -2.81
CA TYR A 65 11.97 -1.12 -1.90
C TYR A 65 10.70 -1.77 -2.46
N ALA A 66 9.78 -0.99 -3.03
CA ALA A 66 8.56 -1.53 -3.65
C ALA A 66 8.87 -2.46 -4.83
N VAL A 67 9.84 -2.11 -5.68
CA VAL A 67 10.27 -3.00 -6.77
C VAL A 67 10.85 -4.30 -6.22
N THR A 68 11.73 -4.22 -5.23
CA THR A 68 12.33 -5.40 -4.58
C THR A 68 11.26 -6.28 -3.95
N ALA A 69 10.28 -5.69 -3.28
CA ALA A 69 9.18 -6.42 -2.66
C ALA A 69 8.30 -7.16 -3.68
N VAL A 70 7.98 -6.55 -4.83
CA VAL A 70 7.23 -7.24 -5.90
C VAL A 70 8.03 -8.38 -6.51
N ARG A 71 9.35 -8.21 -6.69
CA ARG A 71 10.21 -9.28 -7.22
C ARG A 71 10.33 -10.46 -6.25
N GLU A 72 10.57 -10.18 -4.97
CA GLU A 72 10.60 -11.18 -3.90
C GLU A 72 9.26 -11.94 -3.84
N TRP A 73 8.15 -11.21 -3.91
CA TRP A 73 6.82 -11.80 -3.98
C TRP A 73 6.65 -12.72 -5.19
N ALA A 74 7.02 -12.26 -6.39
CA ALA A 74 6.87 -13.03 -7.61
C ALA A 74 7.75 -14.29 -7.59
N GLU A 75 8.99 -14.20 -7.13
CA GLU A 75 9.87 -15.38 -6.98
C GLU A 75 9.29 -16.42 -6.01
N ARG A 76 8.63 -15.96 -4.94
CA ARG A 76 8.07 -16.82 -3.90
C ARG A 76 6.72 -17.42 -4.25
N TYR A 77 5.82 -16.62 -4.82
CA TYR A 77 4.42 -16.98 -5.00
C TYR A 77 4.01 -17.12 -6.45
N ALA A 78 4.75 -16.57 -7.41
CA ALA A 78 4.43 -16.62 -8.84
C ALA A 78 5.67 -16.87 -9.73
N PRO A 79 6.55 -17.86 -9.41
CA PRO A 79 7.88 -17.98 -10.02
C PRO A 79 7.86 -18.13 -11.56
N GLY A 80 6.73 -18.56 -12.13
CA GLY A 80 6.53 -18.69 -13.57
C GLY A 80 6.29 -17.38 -14.33
N CYS A 81 6.16 -16.22 -13.66
CA CYS A 81 5.92 -14.93 -14.34
C CYS A 81 7.16 -14.02 -14.42
N MET A 82 8.29 -14.41 -13.82
CA MET A 82 9.51 -13.59 -13.82
C MET A 82 10.20 -13.50 -15.19
N ASP A 83 9.80 -14.32 -16.16
CA ASP A 83 10.31 -14.28 -17.54
C ASP A 83 9.71 -13.12 -18.37
N THR A 84 8.62 -12.53 -17.91
CA THR A 84 7.89 -11.43 -18.55
C THR A 84 7.86 -10.24 -17.62
N THR A 85 8.59 -9.17 -17.99
CA THR A 85 8.78 -8.00 -17.15
C THR A 85 8.57 -6.71 -17.94
N THR A 86 8.07 -5.71 -17.25
CA THR A 86 7.95 -4.33 -17.73
C THR A 86 9.04 -3.48 -17.10
N GLN A 87 9.61 -2.59 -17.92
CA GLN A 87 10.59 -1.62 -17.48
C GLN A 87 9.90 -0.46 -16.77
N VAL A 88 10.32 -0.19 -15.54
CA VAL A 88 9.83 0.94 -14.75
C VAL A 88 11.00 1.77 -14.22
N THR A 89 10.81 3.07 -14.15
CA THR A 89 11.69 4.00 -13.45
C THR A 89 11.10 4.34 -12.10
N LEU A 90 11.93 4.77 -11.13
CA LEU A 90 11.43 5.13 -9.81
C LEU A 90 10.39 6.25 -9.86
N ASP A 91 10.47 7.17 -10.82
CA ASP A 91 9.49 8.27 -10.96
C ASP A 91 8.08 7.78 -11.32
N GLU A 92 7.95 6.56 -11.84
CA GLU A 92 6.67 5.95 -12.21
C GLU A 92 6.02 5.22 -11.02
N ILE A 93 6.74 5.06 -9.91
CA ILE A 93 6.26 4.38 -8.70
C ILE A 93 5.65 5.41 -7.75
N GLN A 94 4.35 5.25 -7.47
CA GLN A 94 3.59 6.16 -6.62
C GLN A 94 3.63 5.68 -5.18
N CYS A 95 4.31 6.40 -4.30
CA CYS A 95 4.39 6.04 -2.88
C CYS A 95 3.82 7.13 -1.99
N ASP A 96 2.71 6.81 -1.33
CA ASP A 96 2.12 7.65 -0.31
C ASP A 96 2.83 7.48 1.03
N SER A 97 2.74 8.50 1.86
CA SER A 97 3.26 8.49 3.23
C SER A 97 2.18 8.89 4.22
N PHE A 98 0.94 8.44 3.94
CA PHE A 98 -0.24 8.62 4.78
C PHE A 98 -0.01 8.18 6.23
N VAL A 99 0.81 7.13 6.39
CA VAL A 99 1.20 6.57 7.68
C VAL A 99 2.69 6.81 7.85
N GLY A 100 3.06 7.63 8.84
CA GLY A 100 4.46 7.97 9.10
C GLY A 100 5.30 6.71 9.33
N GLY A 101 6.38 6.55 8.56
CA GLY A 101 7.28 5.38 8.65
C GLY A 101 6.82 4.12 7.92
N ALA A 102 5.58 4.05 7.44
CA ALA A 102 5.02 2.91 6.72
C ALA A 102 4.48 3.35 5.34
N PRO A 103 5.34 3.47 4.31
CA PRO A 103 4.90 3.91 3.00
C PRO A 103 3.97 2.88 2.33
N ILE A 104 3.01 3.38 1.57
CA ILE A 104 2.17 2.56 0.71
C ILE A 104 2.53 2.91 -0.73
N CYS A 105 3.13 1.96 -1.43
CA CYS A 105 3.63 2.14 -2.79
C CYS A 105 2.77 1.39 -3.80
N ARG A 106 2.69 1.91 -5.02
CA ARG A 106 1.93 1.33 -6.11
C ARG A 106 2.77 1.32 -7.37
N ILE A 107 2.75 0.18 -8.06
CA ILE A 107 3.40 0.00 -9.35
C ILE A 107 2.30 -0.38 -10.33
N GLU A 108 2.01 0.52 -11.28
CA GLU A 108 0.98 0.28 -12.29
C GLU A 108 1.45 -0.77 -13.31
N GLY A 109 0.64 -1.81 -13.51
CA GLY A 109 0.87 -2.89 -14.48
C GLY A 109 -0.02 -2.78 -15.71
N ASP A 110 -0.14 -3.88 -16.44
CA ASP A 110 -0.90 -3.97 -17.69
C ASP A 110 -2.40 -4.24 -17.48
N GLU A 111 -2.73 -5.18 -16.59
CA GLU A 111 -4.11 -5.55 -16.22
C GLU A 111 -4.44 -5.26 -14.75
N GLY A 112 -3.48 -4.75 -13.99
CA GLY A 112 -3.62 -4.48 -12.56
C GLY A 112 -2.43 -3.74 -11.97
N ASP A 113 -2.58 -3.30 -10.73
CA ASP A 113 -1.56 -2.64 -9.93
C ASP A 113 -1.05 -3.58 -8.83
N TYR A 114 0.25 -3.54 -8.60
CA TYR A 114 0.83 -4.04 -7.37
C TYR A 114 0.72 -2.95 -6.31
N VAL A 115 0.04 -3.24 -5.20
CA VAL A 115 -0.02 -2.34 -4.05
C VAL A 115 0.80 -2.94 -2.92
N ILE A 116 1.84 -2.21 -2.51
CA ILE A 116 2.83 -2.61 -1.51
C ILE A 116 2.56 -1.80 -0.24
N SER A 117 2.06 -2.47 0.79
CA SER A 117 1.86 -1.88 2.11
C SER A 117 2.94 -2.39 3.06
N LYS A 118 3.88 -1.52 3.43
CA LYS A 118 4.86 -1.82 4.48
C LYS A 118 4.15 -1.95 5.82
N ASP A 119 4.43 -3.02 6.56
CA ASP A 119 4.04 -3.16 7.96
C ASP A 119 5.05 -2.47 8.88
N TYR A 120 4.73 -2.19 10.14
CA TYR A 120 5.60 -1.46 11.06
C TYR A 120 6.93 -2.18 11.34
N VAL A 121 6.96 -3.51 11.32
CA VAL A 121 8.14 -4.32 11.69
C VAL A 121 8.91 -4.75 10.44
N ASP A 122 8.99 -6.06 10.15
CA ASP A 122 9.83 -6.63 9.09
C ASP A 122 8.98 -7.31 8.01
N SER A 123 7.66 -7.09 8.02
CA SER A 123 6.75 -7.67 7.04
C SER A 123 6.30 -6.66 5.98
N THR A 124 5.86 -7.19 4.85
CA THR A 124 5.28 -6.43 3.73
C THR A 124 4.09 -7.16 3.19
N ASN A 125 2.99 -6.44 2.98
CA ASN A 125 1.83 -6.97 2.28
C ASN A 125 1.84 -6.49 0.83
N ILE A 126 1.61 -7.42 -0.10
CA ILE A 126 1.47 -7.18 -1.52
C ILE A 126 0.04 -7.54 -1.92
N ILE A 127 -0.76 -6.54 -2.28
CA ILE A 127 -2.09 -6.74 -2.85
C ILE A 127 -1.98 -6.73 -4.38
N LEU A 128 -2.58 -7.72 -5.01
CA LEU A 128 -2.82 -7.71 -6.45
C LEU A 128 -4.18 -7.06 -6.72
N SER A 129 -4.19 -5.81 -7.17
CA SER A 129 -5.42 -5.11 -7.52
C SER A 129 -5.60 -5.11 -9.04
N LYS A 130 -6.61 -5.80 -9.56
CA LYS A 130 -6.92 -5.73 -11.00
C LYS A 130 -7.50 -4.36 -11.36
N HIS A 131 -7.14 -3.86 -12.54
CA HIS A 131 -7.70 -2.59 -13.03
C HIS A 131 -9.19 -2.73 -13.24
N ASP A 132 -9.94 -1.94 -12.48
CA ASP A 132 -11.37 -1.81 -12.65
C ASP A 132 -11.66 -0.72 -13.69
N GLN A 133 -12.64 -0.95 -14.57
CA GLN A 133 -13.20 0.08 -15.44
C GLN A 133 -14.38 0.82 -14.78
N GLN A 134 -14.78 0.43 -13.56
CA GLN A 134 -15.87 1.09 -12.87
C GLN A 134 -15.45 2.44 -12.29
N THR A 135 -16.36 3.39 -12.46
CA THR A 135 -16.23 4.72 -11.88
C THR A 135 -16.83 4.70 -10.49
N TRP A 136 -16.00 4.60 -9.47
CA TRP A 136 -16.43 4.83 -8.10
C TRP A 136 -16.85 6.30 -7.95
N PRO A 137 -17.93 6.62 -7.20
CA PRO A 137 -18.38 7.99 -6.99
C PRO A 137 -17.24 8.93 -6.61
N GLU A 138 -17.26 10.14 -7.17
CA GLU A 138 -16.28 11.18 -6.84
C GLU A 138 -16.42 11.56 -5.35
N ILE A 139 -15.26 11.66 -4.69
CA ILE A 139 -15.17 12.00 -3.28
C ILE A 139 -15.38 13.51 -3.13
N HIS A 140 -16.61 13.92 -2.87
CA HIS A 140 -16.89 15.29 -2.47
C HIS A 140 -16.70 15.41 -0.96
N ALA A 141 -15.61 16.07 -0.55
CA ALA A 141 -15.36 16.39 0.85
C ALA A 141 -16.43 17.34 1.40
N SER A 142 -17.47 16.78 2.02
CA SER A 142 -18.41 17.55 2.86
C SER A 142 -18.78 16.74 4.10
N ARG A 143 -18.12 17.10 5.21
CA ARG A 143 -18.50 17.14 6.65
C ARG A 143 -19.77 16.45 7.21
N ASP A 144 -20.41 15.49 6.55
CA ASP A 144 -21.75 15.01 6.98
C ASP A 144 -21.81 13.52 7.39
N ALA A 145 -20.73 13.00 7.99
CA ALA A 145 -20.77 11.83 8.88
C ALA A 145 -19.51 11.79 9.76
N ASP A 146 -19.56 12.43 10.93
CA ASP A 146 -18.36 12.96 11.59
C ASP A 146 -17.47 11.93 12.29
N ILE A 147 -17.96 10.76 12.69
CA ILE A 147 -17.22 9.88 13.61
C ILE A 147 -17.40 8.40 13.25
N LEU A 148 -16.28 7.77 12.91
CA LEU A 148 -16.13 6.33 12.72
C LEU A 148 -15.80 5.72 14.08
N TRP A 149 -16.72 4.92 14.59
CA TRP A 149 -16.51 4.23 15.85
C TRP A 149 -15.75 2.94 15.60
N ILE A 150 -14.46 2.95 15.87
CA ILE A 150 -13.66 1.74 15.98
C ILE A 150 -13.56 1.33 17.45
N ALA A 151 -13.59 0.02 17.70
CA ALA A 151 -13.29 -0.49 19.04
C ALA A 151 -11.85 -0.15 19.41
N LYS A 152 -11.58 0.20 20.67
CA LYS A 152 -10.22 0.51 21.13
C LYS A 152 -9.23 -0.61 20.76
N PRO A 153 -8.15 -0.26 20.05
CA PRO A 153 -7.20 -1.21 19.52
C PRO A 153 -6.66 -2.22 20.52
N GLU A 154 -6.30 -1.74 21.70
CA GLU A 154 -5.65 -2.50 22.76
C GLU A 154 -6.54 -3.56 23.42
N LEU A 155 -7.85 -3.54 23.14
CA LEU A 155 -8.83 -4.48 23.72
C LEU A 155 -9.44 -5.45 22.70
N CYS A 156 -9.44 -5.11 21.40
CA CYS A 156 -10.21 -5.84 20.39
C CYS A 156 -9.42 -6.26 19.13
N TYR A 157 -8.19 -5.78 18.94
CA TYR A 157 -7.42 -6.09 17.71
C TYR A 157 -6.58 -7.36 17.78
N SER A 158 -6.42 -8.01 18.93
CA SER A 158 -5.82 -9.35 18.98
C SER A 158 -6.60 -10.35 18.13
N GLU A 159 -7.92 -10.21 18.05
CA GLU A 159 -8.78 -11.05 17.20
C GLU A 159 -8.67 -10.64 15.71
N LEU A 160 -8.41 -9.36 15.42
CA LEU A 160 -8.06 -8.91 14.06
C LEU A 160 -6.68 -9.41 13.59
N LEU A 161 -5.91 -10.03 14.47
CA LEU A 161 -4.66 -10.67 14.09
C LEU A 161 -4.83 -12.19 14.01
N GLU A 162 -5.94 -12.77 14.49
CA GLU A 162 -6.13 -14.22 14.63
C GLU A 162 -4.87 -14.92 15.22
N SER A 163 -4.11 -15.63 14.37
CA SER A 163 -2.79 -16.21 14.68
C SER A 163 -1.62 -15.51 13.97
N GLY A 164 -1.93 -14.52 13.14
CA GLY A 164 -1.03 -13.75 12.31
C GLY A 164 -0.49 -12.49 12.98
N GLY A 165 0.61 -12.64 13.72
CA GLY A 165 1.63 -11.61 14.00
C GLY A 165 1.16 -10.16 14.16
N ASP A 166 1.87 -9.22 13.53
CA ASP A 166 1.68 -7.77 13.67
C ASP A 166 0.81 -7.18 12.54
N SER A 167 0.39 -8.00 11.59
CA SER A 167 -0.36 -7.58 10.41
C SER A 167 -1.29 -8.68 9.93
N GLN A 168 -2.51 -8.32 9.54
CA GLN A 168 -3.49 -9.24 8.96
C GLN A 168 -4.34 -8.55 7.90
N ALA A 169 -4.67 -9.30 6.86
CA ALA A 169 -5.54 -8.85 5.78
C ALA A 169 -6.96 -9.40 5.95
N TYR A 170 -7.94 -8.59 5.52
CA TYR A 170 -9.35 -8.97 5.38
C TYR A 170 -9.96 -8.53 4.04
N TYR A 171 -10.72 -9.43 3.41
CA TYR A 171 -11.50 -9.18 2.20
C TYR A 171 -12.94 -8.82 2.57
N LEU A 172 -13.42 -7.71 2.02
CA LEU A 172 -14.77 -7.20 2.22
C LEU A 172 -15.46 -7.02 0.88
N ASP A 173 -16.63 -7.65 0.71
CA ASP A 173 -17.48 -7.42 -0.46
C ASP A 173 -18.22 -6.08 -0.33
N ALA A 174 -17.76 -5.06 -1.06
CA ALA A 174 -18.33 -3.72 -1.09
C ALA A 174 -19.78 -3.70 -1.62
N TYR A 175 -20.20 -4.72 -2.37
CA TYR A 175 -21.58 -4.82 -2.87
C TYR A 175 -22.61 -4.95 -1.75
N SER A 176 -22.20 -5.53 -0.62
CA SER A 176 -23.02 -5.59 0.59
C SER A 176 -23.35 -4.19 1.16
N TYR A 177 -22.69 -3.14 0.68
CA TYR A 177 -22.76 -1.77 1.20
C TYR A 177 -23.32 -0.75 0.20
N ARG A 178 -23.87 -1.23 -0.92
CA ARG A 178 -24.53 -0.64 -2.12
C ARG A 178 -25.14 0.77 -2.15
N PHE A 179 -25.17 1.56 -1.07
CA PHE A 179 -25.91 2.83 -1.03
C PHE A 179 -25.20 3.98 -0.31
N PHE A 180 -23.94 4.30 -0.63
CA PHE A 180 -23.34 5.55 -0.19
C PHE A 180 -22.39 6.13 -1.24
N GLY A 181 -22.46 7.45 -1.44
CA GLY A 181 -21.68 8.19 -2.44
C GLY A 181 -20.26 8.57 -2.02
N ASP A 182 -19.81 8.19 -0.82
CA ASP A 182 -18.45 8.45 -0.33
C ASP A 182 -17.73 7.12 -0.05
N TYR A 183 -16.69 6.84 -0.82
CA TYR A 183 -15.85 5.65 -0.69
C TYR A 183 -15.33 5.47 0.75
N ARG A 184 -14.93 6.57 1.42
CA ARG A 184 -14.43 6.52 2.82
C ARG A 184 -15.51 6.04 3.80
N TYR A 185 -16.77 6.36 3.53
CA TYR A 185 -17.88 5.89 4.35
C TYR A 185 -18.11 4.37 4.19
N ILE A 186 -17.98 3.86 2.96
CA ILE A 186 -18.01 2.42 2.71
C ILE A 186 -16.90 1.76 3.50
N LEU A 187 -15.64 2.20 3.31
CA LEU A 187 -14.48 1.66 4.02
C LEU A 187 -14.70 1.63 5.54
N ALA A 188 -15.07 2.76 6.13
CA ALA A 188 -15.22 2.83 7.57
C ALA A 188 -16.40 2.02 8.14
N ARG A 189 -17.53 1.97 7.43
CA ARG A 189 -18.64 1.08 7.81
C ARG A 189 -18.23 -0.38 7.71
N THR A 190 -17.51 -0.74 6.65
CA THR A 190 -17.05 -2.13 6.45
C THR A 190 -16.04 -2.55 7.51
N THR A 191 -15.14 -1.66 7.95
CA THR A 191 -14.23 -1.92 9.06
C THR A 191 -14.95 -2.13 10.38
N ARG A 192 -15.95 -1.28 10.68
CA ARG A 192 -16.77 -1.45 11.89
C ARG A 192 -17.47 -2.81 11.89
N ASP A 193 -18.13 -3.16 10.79
CA ASP A 193 -18.89 -4.40 10.67
C ASP A 193 -17.93 -5.62 10.72
N LEU A 194 -16.72 -5.52 10.13
CA LEU A 194 -15.64 -6.51 10.24
C LEU A 194 -15.22 -6.74 11.70
N VAL A 195 -14.89 -5.68 12.44
CA VAL A 195 -14.48 -5.77 13.86
C VAL A 195 -15.58 -6.37 14.71
N GLN A 196 -16.84 -5.97 14.50
CA GLN A 196 -17.98 -6.49 15.24
C GLN A 196 -18.25 -7.97 14.96
N ASN A 197 -18.06 -8.43 13.72
CA ASN A 197 -18.30 -9.82 13.34
C ASN A 197 -17.20 -10.76 13.84
N LEU A 198 -15.93 -10.30 13.88
CA LEU A 198 -14.80 -11.12 14.32
C LEU A 198 -14.68 -11.19 15.86
N ALA A 199 -15.22 -10.20 16.59
CA ALA A 199 -15.28 -10.25 18.05
C ALA A 199 -16.29 -11.31 18.54
N THR A 200 -15.82 -12.52 18.82
CA THR A 200 -16.65 -13.71 19.14
C THR A 200 -17.42 -13.65 20.47
N GLN A 201 -17.28 -12.61 21.30
CA GLN A 201 -18.01 -12.48 22.56
C GLN A 201 -18.79 -11.15 22.69
N PRO A 202 -20.13 -11.21 22.75
CA PRO A 202 -20.95 -10.06 23.12
C PRO A 202 -20.58 -9.62 24.55
N GLY A 203 -19.83 -8.51 24.67
CA GLY A 203 -19.51 -7.88 25.95
C GLY A 203 -18.02 -7.69 26.29
N GLN A 204 -17.09 -8.37 25.61
CA GLN A 204 -15.65 -8.09 25.79
C GLN A 204 -15.18 -6.85 25.01
N CYS A 205 -15.76 -6.61 23.84
CA CYS A 205 -15.58 -5.38 23.05
C CYS A 205 -16.61 -4.29 23.42
N SER A 206 -16.83 -4.08 24.73
CA SER A 206 -17.71 -3.04 25.26
C SER A 206 -17.08 -1.64 25.13
N TYR A 207 -17.07 -1.13 23.89
CA TYR A 207 -17.25 0.27 23.48
C TYR A 207 -16.84 1.38 24.46
N ASP A 208 -15.55 1.55 24.69
CA ASP A 208 -14.98 2.90 24.57
C ASP A 208 -14.58 3.03 23.11
N THR A 209 -15.41 3.72 22.34
CA THR A 209 -15.23 3.90 20.91
C THR A 209 -14.32 5.10 20.68
N ASP A 210 -13.13 4.87 20.11
CA ASP A 210 -12.33 5.97 19.61
C ASP A 210 -12.87 6.36 18.23
N GLY A 211 -13.28 7.62 18.14
CA GLY A 211 -13.80 8.19 16.91
C GLY A 211 -12.66 8.50 15.94
N ILE A 212 -12.46 7.69 14.90
CA ILE A 212 -11.70 8.18 13.74
C ILE A 212 -12.66 9.03 12.93
N GLU A 213 -12.34 10.28 12.69
CA GLU A 213 -13.20 11.11 11.84
C GLU A 213 -12.95 10.70 10.38
N ALA A 214 -14.00 10.54 9.56
CA ALA A 214 -13.82 10.07 8.18
C ALA A 214 -12.90 10.96 7.33
N PHE A 215 -12.71 12.23 7.73
CA PHE A 215 -11.76 13.13 7.09
C PHE A 215 -10.29 12.82 7.41
N LYS A 216 -10.00 12.03 8.45
CA LYS A 216 -8.65 11.56 8.80
C LYS A 216 -8.19 10.39 7.93
N MET A 217 -9.08 9.86 7.09
CA MET A 217 -8.69 8.93 6.03
C MET A 217 -8.11 9.72 4.86
N GLU A 218 -6.83 9.49 4.57
CA GLU A 218 -6.17 10.03 3.40
C GLU A 218 -6.27 9.00 2.26
N CYS A 219 -6.56 9.49 1.05
CA CYS A 219 -6.80 8.64 -0.11
C CYS A 219 -6.07 9.17 -1.34
N SER A 220 -5.65 8.26 -2.21
CA SER A 220 -5.08 8.53 -3.53
C SER A 220 -5.59 7.50 -4.54
N GLU A 221 -5.48 7.82 -5.83
CA GLU A 221 -5.93 6.97 -6.93
C GLU A 221 -4.84 6.91 -8.01
N THR A 222 -4.61 5.73 -8.57
CA THR A 222 -3.69 5.54 -9.72
C THR A 222 -4.33 6.03 -11.01
N SER A 223 -3.56 6.13 -12.10
CA SER A 223 -4.10 6.56 -13.40
C SER A 223 -5.13 5.59 -13.98
N LYS A 224 -5.18 4.37 -13.43
CA LYS A 224 -6.00 3.23 -13.84
C LYS A 224 -7.16 2.93 -12.90
N GLY A 225 -7.36 3.74 -11.86
CA GLY A 225 -8.53 3.66 -10.98
C GLY A 225 -8.34 2.90 -9.67
N THR A 226 -7.14 2.35 -9.41
CA THR A 226 -6.87 1.70 -8.11
C THR A 226 -6.84 2.74 -7.01
N ARG A 227 -7.81 2.68 -6.10
CA ARG A 227 -7.91 3.57 -4.95
C ARG A 227 -7.24 2.94 -3.75
N VAL A 228 -6.40 3.75 -3.10
CA VAL A 228 -5.78 3.39 -1.82
C VAL A 228 -6.13 4.45 -0.80
N CYS A 229 -6.69 4.02 0.32
CA CYS A 229 -6.90 4.88 1.48
C CYS A 229 -6.19 4.31 2.69
N ALA A 230 -5.69 5.19 3.57
CA ALA A 230 -5.17 4.80 4.86
C ALA A 230 -5.61 5.73 5.99
N SER A 231 -5.62 5.20 7.20
CA SER A 231 -5.87 5.96 8.44
C SER A 231 -4.79 5.63 9.46
N GLY A 232 -3.92 6.58 9.77
CA GLY A 232 -2.89 6.45 10.83
C GLY A 232 -3.39 6.80 12.24
N ASP A 233 -4.55 7.44 12.37
CA ASP A 233 -5.05 8.00 13.64
C ASP A 233 -5.79 6.98 14.51
N THR A 234 -5.37 5.71 14.52
CA THR A 234 -6.10 4.65 15.24
C THR A 234 -5.54 4.32 16.61
N ASN A 235 -4.46 4.97 17.07
CA ASN A 235 -3.75 4.73 18.34
C ASN A 235 -3.18 3.32 18.57
N GLY A 236 -3.51 2.31 17.75
CA GLY A 236 -2.95 0.96 17.88
C GLY A 236 -2.69 0.26 16.54
N GLY A 237 -2.63 1.03 15.45
CA GLY A 237 -2.34 0.52 14.13
C GLY A 237 -2.78 1.44 13.00
N PHE A 238 -2.79 0.92 11.79
CA PHE A 238 -3.37 1.59 10.63
C PHE A 238 -4.07 0.60 9.72
N PHE A 239 -5.07 1.11 9.01
CA PHE A 239 -5.78 0.35 7.99
C PHE A 239 -5.34 0.82 6.61
N VAL A 240 -5.13 -0.12 5.69
CA VAL A 240 -4.94 0.16 4.26
C VAL A 240 -6.08 -0.50 3.49
N PHE A 241 -6.77 0.28 2.68
CA PHE A 241 -7.89 -0.16 1.88
C PHE A 241 -7.54 -0.10 0.41
N VAL A 242 -7.74 -1.20 -0.32
CA VAL A 242 -7.49 -1.32 -1.75
C VAL A 242 -8.73 -1.87 -2.44
N SER A 243 -9.27 -1.15 -3.44
CA SER A 243 -10.37 -1.63 -4.28
C SER A 243 -9.89 -2.63 -5.34
N ASP A 244 -10.71 -3.62 -5.69
CA ASP A 244 -10.50 -4.53 -6.83
C ASP A 244 -11.66 -4.52 -7.85
N ASP A 245 -11.49 -5.29 -8.94
CA ASP A 245 -12.40 -5.39 -10.08
C ASP A 245 -13.76 -6.07 -9.79
N ASN A 246 -13.90 -6.72 -8.65
CA ASN A 246 -15.07 -7.53 -8.29
C ASN A 246 -15.90 -6.93 -7.15
N HIS A 247 -15.76 -5.62 -6.90
CA HIS A 247 -16.31 -4.93 -5.73
C HIS A 247 -15.71 -5.42 -4.42
N GLY A 248 -14.55 -6.08 -4.46
CA GLY A 248 -13.79 -6.42 -3.30
C GLY A 248 -13.01 -5.22 -2.77
N MET A 249 -12.85 -5.20 -1.46
CA MET A 249 -11.97 -4.28 -0.77
C MET A 249 -11.07 -5.11 0.14
N HIS A 250 -9.77 -4.98 -0.09
CA HIS A 250 -8.76 -5.57 0.76
C HIS A 250 -8.43 -4.59 1.87
N VAL A 251 -8.52 -5.04 3.10
CA VAL A 251 -8.27 -4.25 4.31
C VAL A 251 -7.11 -4.87 5.05
N ILE A 252 -5.97 -4.19 5.06
CA ILE A 252 -4.83 -4.60 5.88
C ILE A 252 -4.88 -3.84 7.17
N PHE A 253 -4.94 -4.56 8.28
CA PHE A 253 -4.70 -4.03 9.61
C PHE A 253 -3.24 -4.30 9.99
N ASN A 254 -2.48 -3.25 10.27
CA ASN A 254 -1.11 -3.34 10.80
C ASN A 254 -1.08 -2.73 12.20
N ARG A 255 -0.47 -3.42 13.16
CA ARG A 255 -0.27 -2.96 14.54
C ARG A 255 0.95 -2.05 14.62
N TRP A 256 0.91 -1.02 15.48
CA TRP A 256 2.02 -0.08 15.69
C TRP A 256 2.96 -0.44 16.86
N ASP A 257 2.57 -1.42 17.67
CA ASP A 257 3.17 -1.85 18.94
C ASP A 257 3.30 -0.80 20.06
#